data_AF-A0A0M9XUB2-F1
#
_entry.id   AF-A0A0M9XUB2-F1
#
_cell.length_a   1.000
_cell.length_b   1.000
_cell.length_c   1.000
_cell.angle_alpha   90.00
_cell.angle_beta   90.00
_cell.angle_gamma   90.00
#
_symmetry.space_group_name_H-M   'P 1'
#
loop_
_entity.id
_entity.type
_entity.pdbx_description
1 polymer ?
#
loop_
_entity_poly.entity_id
_entity_poly.type
_entity_poly.pdbx_seq_one_letter_code
_entity_poly.pdbx_strand_id
1 'polypeptide(L)' 'MKIDIDTSVCIGSGQCVLTAPGVFTQDDDGFSTLLPGREDGAGDPLVREAARACPVQAITVTDD' A
#
# COMPACT_ATOMS: atom_id res chain seq x y z
N MET A 1 8.28 -10.03 5.89
CA MET A 1 7.34 -8.90 5.73
C MET A 1 6.54 -9.11 4.47
N LYS A 2 5.22 -8.99 4.54
CA LYS A 2 4.30 -9.11 3.40
C LYS A 2 3.28 -7.97 3.43
N ILE A 3 3.04 -7.36 2.27
CA ILE A 3 2.01 -6.33 2.08
C ILE A 3 0.86 -6.92 1.27
N ASP A 4 -0.37 -6.73 1.75
CA ASP A 4 -1.60 -7.13 1.07
C ASP A 4 -2.53 -5.92 0.92
N ILE A 5 -3.21 -5.82 -0.23
CA ILE A 5 -4.14 -4.73 -0.52
C ILE A 5 -5.49 -5.33 -0.93
N ASP A 6 -6.51 -5.10 -0.11
CA ASP A 6 -7.88 -5.51 -0.40
C ASP A 6 -8.55 -4.49 -1.34
N THR A 7 -8.58 -4.83 -2.63
CA THR A 7 -9.21 -4.00 -3.67
C THR A 7 -10.73 -3.97 -3.58
N SER A 8 -11.37 -4.85 -2.80
CA SER A 8 -12.82 -4.82 -2.60
C SER A 8 -13.27 -3.67 -1.69
N VAL A 9 -12.38 -3.15 -0.84
CA VAL A 9 -12.65 -2.01 0.05
C VAL A 9 -11.80 -0.79 -0.28
N CYS A 10 -10.75 -0.93 -1.09
CA CYS A 10 -9.93 0.20 -1.51
C CYS A 10 -10.76 1.25 -2.27
N ILE A 11 -10.74 2.49 -1.78
CA ILE A 11 -11.50 3.62 -2.38
C ILE A 11 -10.62 4.54 -3.23
N GLY A 12 -9.37 4.14 -3.53
CA GLY A 12 -8.46 4.93 -4.37
C GLY A 12 -8.04 6.28 -3.78
N SER A 13 -7.95 6.41 -2.45
CA SER A 13 -7.65 7.70 -1.79
C SER A 13 -6.23 8.24 -2.04
N GLY A 14 -5.31 7.41 -2.53
CA GLY A 14 -3.93 7.78 -2.81
C GLY A 14 -3.04 8.02 -1.58
N GLN A 15 -3.55 7.85 -0.34
CA GLN A 15 -2.77 8.11 0.87
C GLN A 15 -1.51 7.23 0.96
N CYS A 16 -1.59 5.96 0.59
CA CYS A 16 -0.43 5.08 0.58
C CYS A 16 0.64 5.52 -0.42
N VAL A 17 0.25 6.01 -1.60
CA VAL A 17 1.16 6.53 -2.62
C VAL A 17 1.82 7.82 -2.14
N LEU A 18 1.06 8.71 -1.48
CA LEU A 18 1.61 9.93 -0.89
C LEU A 18 2.59 9.64 0.24
N THR A 19 2.32 8.63 1.07
CA THR A 19 3.14 8.28 2.23
C THR A 19 4.40 7.48 1.84
N ALA A 20 4.28 6.51 0.93
CA ALA A 20 5.39 5.64 0.52
C ALA A 20 5.38 5.41 -1.01
N PRO A 21 5.70 6.45 -1.82
CA PRO A 21 5.66 6.39 -3.29
C PRO A 21 6.69 5.43 -3.89
N GLY A 22 7.69 5.01 -3.11
CA GLY A 22 8.67 3.98 -3.51
C GLY A 22 8.17 2.54 -3.36
N VAL A 23 6.94 2.35 -2.86
CA VAL A 23 6.33 1.03 -2.61
C VAL A 23 4.94 0.94 -3.26
N PHE A 24 4.11 1.96 -3.09
CA PHE A 24 2.73 1.96 -3.58
C PHE A 24 2.58 2.78 -4.86
N THR A 25 1.66 2.34 -5.71
CA THR A 25 1.15 3.07 -6.87
C THR A 25 -0.37 2.85 -6.97
N GLN A 26 -1.01 3.43 -7.98
CA GLN A 26 -2.38 3.09 -8.37
C GLN A 26 -2.38 2.50 -9.78
N ASP A 27 -3.31 1.58 -10.04
CA ASP A 27 -3.59 1.06 -11.38
C ASP A 27 -4.50 2.02 -12.18
N ASP A 28 -4.85 1.61 -13.40
CA ASP A 28 -5.67 2.41 -14.32
C ASP A 28 -7.12 2.61 -13.83
N ASP A 29 -7.59 1.76 -12.91
CA ASP A 29 -8.91 1.86 -12.27
C ASP A 29 -8.87 2.70 -10.98
N GLY A 30 -7.68 3.16 -10.58
CA GLY A 30 -7.46 3.98 -9.39
C GLY A 30 -7.33 3.17 -8.10
N PHE A 31 -7.30 1.85 -8.15
CA PHE A 31 -7.03 1.02 -6.97
C PHE A 31 -5.54 1.03 -6.64
N SER A 32 -5.23 1.02 -5.35
CA SER A 32 -3.83 0.93 -4.92
C SER A 32 -3.25 -0.44 -5.24
N THR A 33 -2.01 -0.44 -5.73
CA THR A 33 -1.20 -1.63 -5.98
C THR A 33 0.24 -1.39 -5.54
N LEU A 34 1.07 -2.42 -5.56
CA LEU A 34 2.49 -2.33 -5.26
C LEU A 34 3.29 -2.10 -6.55
N LEU A 35 4.38 -1.35 -6.42
CA LEU A 35 5.39 -1.31 -7.48
C LEU A 35 5.99 -2.71 -7.66
N PRO A 36 6.33 -3.12 -8.89
CA PRO A 36 6.95 -4.42 -9.15
C PRO A 36 8.22 -4.63 -8.31
N GLY A 37 8.32 -5.77 -7.62
CA GLY A 37 9.47 -6.09 -6.78
C GLY A 37 9.47 -5.40 -5.41
N ARG A 38 8.35 -4.81 -5.00
CA ARG A 38 8.16 -4.15 -3.68
C ARG A 38 7.17 -4.87 -2.79
N GLU A 39 6.94 -6.16 -3.03
CA GLU A 39 5.99 -7.00 -2.30
C GLU A 39 6.31 -7.11 -0.80
N ASP A 40 7.59 -6.93 -0.43
CA ASP A 40 8.11 -6.90 0.94
C ASP A 40 8.33 -5.47 1.48
N GLY A 41 7.96 -4.44 0.71
CA GLY A 41 8.18 -3.03 1.05
C GLY A 41 9.62 -2.53 0.85
N ALA A 42 10.55 -3.39 0.41
CA ALA A 42 11.96 -3.06 0.16
C ALA A 42 12.66 -2.31 1.31
N GLY A 43 12.27 -2.58 2.55
CA GLY A 43 12.82 -1.94 3.75
C GLY A 43 12.43 -0.47 3.93
N ASP A 44 11.44 0.03 3.17
CA ASP A 44 10.95 1.39 3.33
C ASP A 44 10.30 1.57 4.73
N PRO A 45 10.79 2.50 5.56
CA PRO A 45 10.32 2.66 6.93
C PRO A 45 8.88 3.18 7.01
N LEU A 46 8.33 3.72 5.92
CA LEU A 46 7.00 4.32 5.87
C LEU A 46 5.89 3.35 5.45
N VAL A 47 6.21 2.08 5.13
CA VAL A 47 5.19 1.07 4.73
C VAL A 47 4.09 0.92 5.77
N ARG A 48 4.45 0.84 7.05
CA ARG A 48 3.46 0.75 8.13
C ARG A 48 2.66 2.04 8.31
N GLU A 49 3.26 3.19 8.02
CA GLU A 49 2.55 4.47 8.07
C GLU A 49 1.57 4.60 6.90
N ALA A 50 1.95 4.15 5.70
CA ALA A 50 1.07 4.10 4.54
C ALA A 50 -0.17 3.22 4.80
N ALA A 51 0.00 2.10 5.51
CA ALA A 51 -1.12 1.26 5.94
C ALA A 51 -2.03 1.99 6.94
N ARG A 52 -1.47 2.71 7.93
CA ARG A 52 -2.24 3.51 8.91
C ARG A 52 -2.96 4.69 8.28
N ALA A 53 -2.38 5.29 7.24
CA ALA A 53 -2.95 6.42 6.52
C ALA A 53 -4.14 6.02 5.61
N CYS A 54 -4.33 4.72 5.36
CA CYS A 54 -5.46 4.24 4.57
C CYS A 54 -6.78 4.51 5.31
N PRO A 55 -7.69 5.35 4.76
CA PRO A 55 -8.92 5.76 5.46
C PRO A 55 -9.92 4.61 5.66
N VAL A 56 -9.78 3.54 4.87
CA VAL A 56 -10.67 2.37 4.86
C VAL A 56 -9.94 1.08 5.27
N GLN A 57 -8.68 1.20 5.74
CA GLN A 57 -7.86 0.06 6.18
C GLN A 57 -7.73 -1.07 5.15
N ALA A 58 -7.61 -0.72 3.87
CA ALA A 58 -7.44 -1.68 2.77
C ALA A 58 -6.06 -2.35 2.74
N ILE A 59 -5.09 -1.89 3.54
CA ILE A 59 -3.69 -2.34 3.48
C ILE A 59 -3.32 -3.07 4.76
N THR A 60 -2.84 -4.30 4.62
CA THR A 60 -2.31 -5.11 5.74
C THR A 60 -0.82 -5.32 5.57
N VAL A 61 -0.07 -5.24 6.67
CA VAL A 61 1.39 -5.49 6.71
C VAL A 61 1.65 -6.53 7.79
N THR A 62 2.21 -7.70 7.42
CA THR A 62 2.59 -8.77 8.37
C THR A 62 4.10 -9.02 8.36
N ASP A 63 4.63 -9.53 9.46
CA ASP A 63 6.07 -9.76 9.70
C ASP A 63 6.53 -11.21 9.49
N ASP A 64 5.74 -12.03 8.78
CA ASP A 64 6.12 -13.41 8.42
C ASP A 64 7.44 -13.48 7.62
#